data_AF-A0AA41RX21-F1
#
_entry.id   AF-A0AA41RX21-F1
#
_cell.length_a   1.000
_cell.length_b   1.000
_cell.length_c   1.000
_cell.angle_alpha   90.00
_cell.angle_beta   90.00
_cell.angle_gamma   90.00
#
_symmetry.space_group_name_H-M   'P 1'
#
loop_
_entity.id
_entity.type
_entity.pdbx_description
1 polymer ?
#
loop_
_entity_poly.entity_id
_entity_poly.type
_entity_poly.pdbx_seq_one_letter_code
_entity_poly.pdbx_strand_id
1 'polypeptide(L)'
;MAPSDITSPTTPTVNQETRTATRRSSPSTQGFATVLAIGTATPANVVYQDDYPDFYFKLTNCDHKTDLKNKFKRICKLIICS
;
A
#
# COMPACT_ATOMS: atom_id res chain seq x y z
N MET A 1 -23.27 -56.86 -60.33
CA MET A 1 -24.63 -56.28 -60.42
C MET A 1 -24.77 -55.25 -59.32
N ALA A 2 -24.62 -53.96 -59.67
CA ALA A 2 -24.93 -52.68 -58.99
C ALA A 2 -24.52 -52.39 -57.51
N PRO A 3 -24.30 -51.10 -57.15
CA PRO A 3 -23.39 -50.65 -56.09
C PRO A 3 -24.11 -49.98 -54.88
N SER A 4 -23.36 -49.49 -53.89
CA SER A 4 -23.87 -48.53 -52.90
C SER A 4 -22.77 -47.57 -52.45
N ASP A 5 -22.92 -46.31 -52.85
CA ASP A 5 -22.17 -45.14 -52.37
C ASP A 5 -22.45 -44.86 -50.89
N ILE A 6 -21.43 -44.45 -50.12
CA ILE A 6 -21.58 -43.46 -49.04
C ILE A 6 -20.34 -42.54 -49.02
N THR A 7 -20.59 -41.28 -49.37
CA THR A 7 -19.76 -40.07 -49.35
C THR A 7 -19.32 -39.65 -47.94
N SER A 8 -18.11 -39.08 -47.77
CA SER A 8 -17.84 -37.86 -46.98
C SER A 8 -16.35 -37.45 -46.90
N PRO A 9 -16.02 -36.17 -46.61
CA PRO A 9 -15.02 -35.40 -47.37
C PRO A 9 -13.67 -35.18 -46.66
N THR A 10 -12.63 -35.06 -47.49
CA THR A 10 -11.29 -34.55 -47.14
C THR A 10 -11.39 -33.10 -46.64
N THR A 11 -10.90 -32.84 -45.43
CA THR A 11 -10.77 -31.47 -44.90
C THR A 11 -9.29 -31.05 -44.90
N PRO A 12 -8.92 -29.89 -45.46
CA PRO A 12 -7.57 -29.35 -45.36
C PRO A 12 -7.42 -28.63 -44.01
N THR A 13 -6.51 -29.07 -43.15
CA THR A 13 -6.17 -28.29 -41.94
C THR A 13 -4.94 -27.46 -42.22
N VAL A 14 -5.18 -26.16 -42.38
CA VAL A 14 -4.18 -25.09 -42.48
C VAL A 14 -3.34 -25.06 -41.20
N ASN A 15 -2.02 -25.20 -41.36
CA ASN A 15 -1.04 -25.03 -40.29
C ASN A 15 -1.01 -23.55 -39.88
N GLN A 16 -1.61 -23.22 -38.72
CA GLN A 16 -1.53 -21.88 -38.16
C GLN A 16 -0.23 -21.73 -37.36
N GLU A 17 0.75 -21.10 -37.99
CA GLU A 17 1.99 -20.62 -37.35
C GLU A 17 1.64 -19.60 -36.27
N THR A 18 1.60 -20.04 -35.01
CA THR A 18 1.34 -19.17 -33.87
C THR A 18 2.64 -18.53 -33.43
N ARG A 19 2.77 -17.23 -33.74
CA ARG A 19 3.89 -16.33 -33.41
C ARG A 19 4.46 -16.61 -32.01
N THR A 20 5.68 -17.14 -31.96
CA THR A 20 6.47 -17.25 -30.73
C THR A 20 6.91 -15.87 -30.27
N ALA A 21 6.06 -15.20 -29.48
CA ALA A 21 6.51 -14.10 -28.64
C ALA A 21 7.35 -14.70 -27.51
N THR A 22 8.68 -14.68 -27.63
CA THR A 22 9.59 -15.07 -26.54
C THR A 22 9.45 -14.06 -25.40
N ARG A 23 8.52 -14.34 -24.49
CA ARG A 23 8.40 -13.62 -23.23
C ARG A 23 9.69 -13.89 -22.44
N ARG A 24 10.51 -12.87 -22.19
CA ARG A 24 11.66 -13.00 -21.28
C ARG A 24 11.09 -13.40 -19.91
N SER A 25 11.27 -14.65 -19.53
CA SER A 25 11.01 -15.12 -18.18
C SER A 25 12.11 -14.58 -17.29
N SER A 26 11.91 -13.40 -16.72
CA SER A 26 12.59 -13.05 -15.48
C SER A 26 12.14 -14.07 -14.41
N PRO A 27 13.05 -14.60 -13.58
CA PRO A 27 12.65 -15.48 -12.49
C PRO A 27 11.67 -14.75 -11.57
N SER A 28 10.41 -15.16 -11.56
CA SER A 28 9.45 -14.67 -10.57
C SER A 28 9.77 -15.32 -9.23
N THR A 29 9.93 -14.52 -8.17
CA THR A 29 10.01 -15.05 -6.80
C THR A 29 8.73 -15.84 -6.50
N GLN A 30 8.87 -17.11 -6.11
CA GLN A 30 7.76 -18.06 -5.94
C GLN A 30 6.95 -17.85 -4.63
N GLY A 31 7.11 -16.73 -3.94
CA GLY A 31 6.58 -16.53 -2.58
C GLY A 31 5.77 -15.26 -2.40
N PHE A 32 4.89 -15.28 -1.38
CA PHE A 32 4.21 -14.07 -0.90
C PHE A 32 5.21 -13.08 -0.29
N ALA A 33 4.94 -11.79 -0.44
CA ALA A 33 5.76 -10.75 0.17
C ALA A 33 5.77 -10.89 1.71
N THR A 34 6.96 -10.86 2.31
CA THR A 34 7.16 -10.97 3.77
C THR A 34 8.07 -9.83 4.24
N VAL A 35 7.73 -9.20 5.36
CA VAL A 35 8.56 -8.18 5.99
C VAL A 35 9.76 -8.85 6.65
N LEU A 36 10.98 -8.52 6.21
CA LEU A 36 12.21 -9.11 6.77
C LEU A 36 12.70 -8.38 8.02
N ALA A 37 12.52 -7.06 8.09
CA ALA A 37 12.91 -6.24 9.24
C ALA A 37 12.14 -4.90 9.27
N ILE A 38 11.94 -4.37 10.47
CA ILE A 38 11.43 -3.01 10.72
C ILE A 38 12.41 -2.34 11.68
N GLY A 39 13.01 -1.24 11.23
CA GLY A 39 13.81 -0.36 12.09
C GLY A 39 13.05 0.92 12.39
N THR A 40 13.03 1.35 13.66
CA THR A 40 12.50 2.66 14.07
C THR A 40 13.58 3.42 14.83
N ALA A 41 13.60 4.75 14.69
CA ALA A 41 14.48 5.63 15.44
C ALA A 41 13.70 6.89 15.83
N THR A 42 13.69 7.23 17.11
CA THR A 42 13.12 8.47 17.63
C THR A 42 14.21 9.31 18.29
N PRO A 43 14.17 10.65 18.17
CA PRO A 43 15.05 11.52 18.93
C PRO A 43 14.88 11.30 20.44
N ALA A 44 15.95 11.48 21.22
CA ALA A 44 15.90 11.30 22.68
C ALA A 44 14.99 12.32 23.39
N ASN A 45 14.68 13.46 22.75
CA ASN A 45 13.81 14.47 23.32
C ASN A 45 12.35 14.00 23.30
N VAL A 46 11.77 13.83 24.49
CA VAL A 46 10.37 13.45 24.68
C VAL A 46 9.66 14.57 25.39
N VAL A 47 8.54 15.01 24.83
CA VAL A 47 7.64 15.99 25.46
C VAL A 47 6.27 15.33 25.61
N TYR A 48 5.76 15.30 26.83
CA TYR A 48 4.43 14.73 27.11
C TYR A 48 3.33 15.64 26.57
N GLN A 49 2.34 15.04 25.92
CA GLN A 49 1.26 15.76 25.26
C GLN A 49 0.37 16.54 26.25
N ASP A 50 0.32 16.13 27.52
CA ASP A 50 -0.37 16.83 28.61
C ASP A 50 0.31 18.16 28.98
N ASP A 51 1.65 18.18 29.00
CA ASP A 51 2.46 19.34 29.35
C ASP A 51 2.79 20.22 28.12
N TYR A 52 2.65 19.68 26.92
CA TYR A 52 3.00 20.35 25.66
C TYR A 52 2.30 21.71 25.46
N PRO A 53 0.99 21.88 25.74
CA PRO A 53 0.34 23.18 25.64
C PRO A 53 0.94 24.25 26.56
N ASP A 54 1.34 23.86 27.77
CA ASP A 54 1.93 24.80 28.72
C ASP A 54 3.40 25.09 28.37
N PHE A 55 4.16 24.08 27.93
CA PHE A 55 5.53 24.24 27.43
C PHE A 55 5.60 25.14 26.20
N TYR A 56 4.77 24.91 25.19
CA TYR A 56 4.80 25.64 23.92
C TYR A 56 4.47 27.14 24.09
N PHE A 57 3.46 27.46 24.90
CA PHE A 57 3.03 28.86 25.11
C PHE A 57 3.97 29.65 26.01
N LYS A 58 4.63 28.98 26.97
CA LYS A 58 5.73 29.56 27.74
C LYS A 58 6.93 29.86 26.85
N LEU A 59 7.34 28.88 26.03
CA LEU A 59 8.50 29.02 25.15
C LEU A 59 8.33 30.12 24.09
N THR A 60 7.10 30.30 23.60
CA THR A 60 6.76 31.31 22.58
C THR A 60 6.30 32.65 23.15
N ASN A 61 6.36 32.84 24.48
CA ASN A 61 5.87 34.05 25.18
C ASN A 61 4.41 34.42 24.86
N CYS A 62 3.59 33.42 24.52
CA CYS A 62 2.19 33.59 24.13
C CYS A 62 1.21 33.22 25.25
N ASP A 63 1.68 33.04 26.48
CA ASP A 63 0.86 32.62 27.63
C ASP A 63 -0.36 33.51 27.91
N HIS A 64 -0.31 34.78 27.51
CA HIS A 64 -1.44 35.72 27.60
C HIS A 64 -2.62 35.35 26.67
N LYS A 65 -2.42 34.49 25.67
CA LYS A 65 -3.47 34.06 24.71
C LYS A 65 -4.24 32.86 25.27
N THR A 66 -4.97 33.09 26.35
CA THR A 66 -5.70 32.06 27.12
C THR A 66 -6.71 31.29 26.29
N ASP A 67 -7.45 31.96 25.40
CA ASP A 67 -8.46 31.31 24.55
C ASP A 67 -7.85 30.34 23.55
N LEU A 68 -6.72 30.76 22.93
CA LEU A 68 -5.98 29.91 22.01
C LEU A 68 -5.37 28.72 22.75
N LYS A 69 -4.80 28.95 23.93
CA LYS A 69 -4.26 27.91 24.80
C LYS A 69 -5.31 26.89 25.22
N ASN A 70 -6.52 27.34 25.57
CA ASN A 70 -7.65 26.47 25.91
C ASN A 70 -8.11 25.61 24.73
N LYS A 71 -8.22 26.21 23.53
CA LYS A 71 -8.53 25.46 22.30
C LYS A 71 -7.45 24.41 22.00
N PHE A 72 -6.18 24.79 22.15
CA PHE A 72 -5.05 23.89 21.94
C PHE A 72 -5.01 22.74 22.95
N LYS A 73 -5.25 23.01 24.24
CA LYS A 73 -5.40 21.99 25.29
C LYS A 73 -6.51 20.98 24.95
N ARG A 74 -7.66 21.45 24.45
CA ARG A 74 -8.76 20.56 24.03
C ARG A 74 -8.36 19.64 22.88
N ILE A 75 -7.61 20.16 21.90
CA ILE A 75 -7.10 19.35 20.77
C ILE A 75 -6.12 18.30 21.28
N CYS A 76 -5.16 18.69 22.13
CA CYS A 76 -4.18 17.77 22.69
C CYS A 76 -4.84 16.66 23.51
N LYS A 77 -5.85 16.99 24.31
CA LYS A 77 -6.61 16.01 25.10
C LYS A 77 -7.43 15.02 24.24
N LEU A 78 -8.02 15.50 23.14
CA LEU A 78 -8.80 14.63 22.25
C LEU A 78 -7.94 13.55 21.58
N ILE A 79 -6.69 13.88 21.25
CA ILE A 79 -5.76 12.97 20.56
C ILE A 79 -5.29 11.82 21.48
N ILE A 80 -5.25 12.02 22.80
CA ILE A 80 -4.75 11.03 23.77
C ILE A 80 -5.83 10.01 24.19
N CYS A 81 -7.12 10.35 24.12
CA CYS A 81 -8.21 9.55 24.69
C CYS A 81 -9.10 8.83 23.64
N SER A 82 -8.56 8.40 22.49
CA SER A 82 -9.27 7.54 21.53
C SER A 82 -8.93 6.06 21.72
#